data_AF-A0A955HIX0-F1
#
_entry.id   AF-A0A955HIX0-F1
#
_cell.length_a   1.000
_cell.length_b   1.000
_cell.length_c   1.000
_cell.angle_alpha   90.00
_cell.angle_beta   90.00
_cell.angle_gamma   90.00
#
_symmetry.space_group_name_H-M   'P 1'
#
loop_
_entity.id
_entity.type
_entity.pdbx_description
1 polymer ?
#
loop_
_entity_poly.entity_id
_entity_poly.type
_entity_poly.pdbx_seq_one_letter_code
_entity_poly.pdbx_strand_id
1 'polypeptide(L)'
;MMFLEKTVPTTLVVSLLLTATTAYSVPKRVTASSNTITTQVSSSSDDARSWEGKNRGDTRAATHYIGKIKNKQYVHGLRFGDVAVPPGAHVTNATLELYSAGDVGAGSVVMKLAAEQTTNSATFSDAGDLPEGRRTFASVIRNINPTAWESQGFSAATTIDVTSVVQAVVDQTGWRAGNALSIIEHTMTDSTGYISYSTYDRASDRAPRLTISFDMSDTDVVTTTPITPVPEPAPTTPSTPAPGITTAAWVYPGRPACEAATAYSDGRNIDVLKPEYFTVTAAGDLQLLSEAVAGCNGFSTTNVSSIRANSQQSFVTVSAGGAQTKAFVEGSWARQSTTIKTLVDFVTAQKMDGVEIDFEGFGAWSSATYYAYLRFLSELGLALHAANKQLMVDVPPIGTTLEESYYQLTYKDIASLPIDYIVVMAYDYQYDYGAGQAVAPHQWVERVVTNAQRYIAADRLVVGMPAYGYYGTVGSYNLTVTTSELVAAKAGAASFTRDAQSAELMAVANGVAYVYQDGVSLRQKRALLESLGVKHISVWALGGNVWFE
;
A
#
# COMPACT_ATOMS: atom_id res chain seq x y z
N MET A 1 -54.30 -40.19 70.77
CA MET A 1 -54.54 -38.76 71.06
C MET A 1 -53.96 -37.98 69.89
N MET A 2 -54.77 -37.64 68.88
CA MET A 2 -55.52 -36.38 68.75
C MET A 2 -54.67 -35.24 68.14
N PHE A 3 -54.84 -35.08 66.82
CA PHE A 3 -54.96 -33.86 66.01
C PHE A 3 -54.23 -32.53 66.33
N LEU A 4 -53.86 -31.87 65.21
CA LEU A 4 -53.99 -30.45 64.82
C LEU A 4 -52.77 -29.50 64.88
N GLU A 5 -52.21 -29.30 63.67
CA GLU A 5 -51.73 -28.09 62.97
C GLU A 5 -51.30 -26.82 63.74
N LYS A 6 -50.17 -26.23 63.29
CA LYS A 6 -50.17 -24.91 62.61
C LYS A 6 -48.86 -24.64 61.85
N THR A 7 -49.05 -24.12 60.63
CA THR A 7 -48.08 -23.66 59.63
C THR A 7 -47.60 -22.22 59.88
N VAL A 8 -46.38 -21.91 59.40
CA VAL A 8 -45.85 -20.56 59.08
C VAL A 8 -44.98 -20.71 57.82
N PRO A 9 -44.99 -19.78 56.82
CA PRO A 9 -44.59 -20.09 55.45
C PRO A 9 -43.09 -19.92 55.17
N THR A 10 -42.57 -20.78 54.31
CA THR A 10 -41.21 -20.72 53.75
C THR A 10 -41.25 -20.09 52.36
N THR A 11 -40.50 -19.01 52.15
CA THR A 11 -40.30 -18.39 50.84
C THR A 11 -39.43 -19.30 49.96
N LEU A 12 -39.99 -19.74 48.83
CA LEU A 12 -39.34 -20.59 47.83
C LEU A 12 -38.63 -19.71 46.79
N VAL A 13 -37.30 -19.82 46.67
CA VAL A 13 -36.56 -19.24 45.54
C VAL A 13 -36.54 -20.29 44.42
N VAL A 14 -37.26 -20.00 43.33
CA VAL A 14 -37.28 -20.84 42.12
C VAL A 14 -36.16 -20.37 41.19
N SER A 15 -35.17 -21.23 40.96
CA SER A 15 -34.18 -21.07 39.89
C SER A 15 -34.84 -21.33 38.53
N LEU A 16 -34.95 -20.28 37.71
CA LEU A 16 -35.47 -20.35 36.35
C LEU A 16 -34.35 -20.78 35.39
N LEU A 17 -34.42 -22.01 34.87
CA LEU A 17 -33.66 -22.42 33.69
C LEU A 17 -34.27 -21.76 32.45
N LEU A 18 -33.54 -20.81 31.85
CA LEU A 18 -33.87 -20.28 30.53
C LEU A 18 -33.17 -21.12 29.46
N THR A 19 -33.93 -21.94 28.74
CA THR A 19 -33.50 -22.52 27.47
C THR A 19 -33.63 -21.46 26.39
N ALA A 20 -32.52 -20.92 25.90
CA ALA A 20 -32.52 -20.05 24.73
C ALA A 20 -32.62 -20.91 23.45
N THR A 21 -33.78 -20.93 22.82
CA THR A 21 -33.93 -21.36 21.42
C THR A 21 -33.57 -20.19 20.51
N THR A 22 -32.44 -20.30 19.80
CA THR A 22 -32.05 -19.33 18.77
C THR A 22 -32.95 -19.54 17.54
N ALA A 23 -33.90 -18.63 17.32
CA ALA A 23 -34.59 -18.55 16.04
C ALA A 23 -33.64 -17.92 15.01
N TYR A 24 -33.29 -18.66 13.96
CA TYR A 24 -32.61 -18.11 12.79
C TYR A 24 -33.57 -17.17 12.05
N SER A 25 -33.31 -15.86 12.09
CA SER A 25 -33.86 -14.93 11.11
C SER A 25 -33.05 -15.05 9.82
N VAL A 26 -33.70 -15.42 8.72
CA VAL A 26 -33.11 -15.31 7.38
C VAL A 26 -32.75 -13.83 7.16
N PRO A 27 -31.50 -13.47 6.78
CA PRO A 27 -31.17 -12.10 6.48
C PRO A 27 -32.01 -11.62 5.30
N LYS A 28 -32.83 -10.60 5.54
CA LYS A 28 -33.55 -9.90 4.49
C LYS A 28 -32.51 -9.10 3.70
N ARG A 29 -32.36 -9.41 2.41
CA ARG A 29 -31.51 -8.67 1.48
C ARG A 29 -31.95 -7.20 1.49
N VAL A 30 -31.15 -6.33 2.11
CA VAL A 30 -31.33 -4.87 1.98
C VAL A 30 -30.74 -4.48 0.63
N THR A 31 -31.56 -3.86 -0.21
CA THR A 31 -31.14 -3.26 -1.48
C THR A 31 -30.22 -2.07 -1.19
N ALA A 32 -29.00 -2.08 -1.74
CA ALA A 32 -28.10 -0.93 -1.72
C ALA A 32 -28.86 0.32 -2.19
N SER A 33 -28.89 1.37 -1.36
CA SER A 33 -29.48 2.65 -1.73
C SER A 33 -28.46 3.43 -2.57
N SER A 34 -28.75 3.64 -3.84
CA SER A 34 -27.96 4.53 -4.69
C SER A 34 -28.34 5.98 -4.40
N ASN A 35 -27.36 6.78 -3.98
CA ASN A 35 -27.52 8.20 -3.71
C ASN A 35 -26.92 9.00 -4.86
N THR A 36 -27.47 10.18 -5.14
CA THR A 36 -26.86 11.11 -6.11
C THR A 36 -26.89 12.51 -5.53
N ILE A 37 -25.76 13.19 -5.57
CA ILE A 37 -25.63 14.60 -5.21
C ILE A 37 -25.15 15.38 -6.42
N THR A 38 -25.57 16.65 -6.50
CA THR A 38 -25.00 17.61 -7.45
C THR A 38 -24.55 18.82 -6.66
N THR A 39 -23.30 19.21 -6.87
CA THR A 39 -22.72 20.45 -6.37
C THR A 39 -22.26 21.29 -7.56
N GLN A 40 -22.10 22.58 -7.35
CA GLN A 40 -21.76 23.54 -8.39
C GLN A 40 -20.77 24.54 -7.81
N VAL A 41 -19.86 25.03 -8.66
CA VAL A 41 -19.02 26.19 -8.32
C VAL A 41 -19.94 27.32 -7.83
N SER A 42 -19.70 27.79 -6.60
CA SER A 42 -20.68 28.57 -5.85
C SER A 42 -20.30 30.03 -5.62
N SER A 43 -19.05 30.37 -5.88
CA SER A 43 -18.47 31.70 -5.69
C SER A 43 -17.36 31.96 -6.71
N SER A 44 -17.01 33.22 -6.93
CA SER A 44 -15.89 33.59 -7.80
C SER A 44 -14.57 32.93 -7.34
N SER A 45 -14.38 32.73 -6.03
CA SER A 45 -13.17 32.07 -5.50
C SER A 45 -13.19 30.54 -5.62
N ASP A 46 -14.23 29.95 -6.18
CA ASP A 46 -14.33 28.50 -6.43
C ASP A 46 -13.90 28.12 -7.85
N ASP A 47 -13.71 29.06 -8.76
CA ASP A 47 -13.05 28.79 -10.03
C ASP A 47 -11.94 29.81 -10.32
N ALA A 48 -10.87 29.33 -10.94
CA ALA A 48 -9.74 30.19 -11.24
C ALA A 48 -9.04 29.72 -12.50
N ARG A 49 -8.39 30.65 -13.18
CA ARG A 49 -7.48 30.34 -14.29
C ARG A 49 -6.12 30.99 -14.14
N SER A 50 -5.12 30.33 -14.71
CA SER A 50 -3.77 30.84 -14.97
C SER A 50 -3.39 30.53 -16.41
N TRP A 51 -2.26 31.07 -16.87
CA TRP A 51 -1.67 30.72 -18.17
C TRP A 51 -0.17 30.97 -18.15
N GLU A 52 0.54 30.39 -19.12
CA GLU A 52 1.99 30.50 -19.26
C GLU A 52 2.48 31.96 -19.21
N GLY A 53 3.42 32.24 -18.29
CA GLY A 53 3.99 33.58 -18.08
C GLY A 53 3.20 34.49 -17.14
N LYS A 54 2.11 34.01 -16.51
CA LYS A 54 1.37 34.76 -15.48
C LYS A 54 1.66 34.18 -14.10
N ASN A 55 2.03 35.05 -13.15
CA ASN A 55 2.38 34.63 -11.78
C ASN A 55 1.21 34.78 -10.77
N ARG A 56 -0.04 34.71 -11.24
CA ARG A 56 -1.24 34.74 -10.37
C ARG A 56 -2.46 34.08 -11.02
N GLY A 57 -3.32 33.48 -10.20
CA GLY A 57 -4.68 33.11 -10.59
C GLY A 57 -5.55 34.31 -10.99
N ASP A 58 -6.65 34.03 -11.66
CA ASP A 58 -7.72 34.97 -12.00
C ASP A 58 -9.04 34.28 -11.67
N THR A 59 -9.60 34.67 -10.52
CA THR A 59 -10.86 34.14 -9.98
C THR A 59 -12.07 34.95 -10.44
N ARG A 60 -11.93 35.77 -11.50
CA ARG A 60 -13.02 36.61 -12.03
C ARG A 60 -13.19 36.47 -13.54
N ALA A 61 -12.55 35.46 -14.12
CA ALA A 61 -12.63 35.20 -15.54
C ALA A 61 -14.05 34.77 -15.89
N ALA A 62 -14.72 35.44 -16.84
CA ALA A 62 -16.05 35.00 -17.32
C ALA A 62 -16.00 33.70 -18.18
N THR A 63 -14.83 33.35 -18.71
CA THR A 63 -14.69 32.21 -19.61
C THR A 63 -13.36 31.50 -19.37
N HIS A 64 -13.43 30.19 -19.24
CA HIS A 64 -12.27 29.29 -19.21
C HIS A 64 -12.04 28.67 -20.60
N TYR A 65 -10.77 28.40 -20.92
CA TYR A 65 -10.33 27.98 -22.26
C TYR A 65 -9.39 26.77 -22.16
N ILE A 66 -9.86 25.58 -22.52
CA ILE A 66 -9.00 24.39 -22.52
C ILE A 66 -8.48 24.12 -23.93
N GLY A 67 -7.19 23.87 -24.08
CA GLY A 67 -6.52 23.81 -25.37
C GLY A 67 -5.62 25.02 -25.62
N LYS A 68 -5.14 25.15 -26.86
CA LYS A 68 -4.20 26.20 -27.25
C LYS A 68 -4.92 27.33 -27.97
N ILE A 69 -5.06 28.48 -27.32
CA ILE A 69 -5.68 29.69 -27.91
C ILE A 69 -4.65 30.82 -27.97
N LYS A 70 -4.45 31.39 -29.18
CA LYS A 70 -3.47 32.48 -29.43
C LYS A 70 -2.07 32.19 -28.85
N ASN A 71 -1.60 30.94 -28.99
CA ASN A 71 -0.33 30.43 -28.43
C ASN A 71 -0.22 30.44 -26.90
N LYS A 72 -1.33 30.54 -26.17
CA LYS A 72 -1.36 30.38 -24.71
C LYS A 72 -2.01 29.06 -24.33
N GLN A 73 -1.49 28.45 -23.28
CA GLN A 73 -2.11 27.33 -22.58
C GLN A 73 -2.58 27.81 -21.21
N TYR A 74 -3.82 27.49 -20.88
CA TYR A 74 -4.41 27.82 -19.59
C TYR A 74 -4.44 26.57 -18.71
N VAL A 75 -4.34 26.82 -17.41
CA VAL A 75 -4.67 25.85 -16.37
C VAL A 75 -5.84 26.42 -15.57
N HIS A 76 -6.79 25.57 -15.25
CA HIS A 76 -7.98 25.98 -14.49
C HIS A 76 -8.05 25.18 -13.20
N GLY A 77 -8.61 25.79 -12.17
CA GLY A 77 -9.01 25.12 -10.95
C GLY A 77 -10.52 25.26 -10.79
N LEU A 78 -11.19 24.16 -10.48
CA LEU A 78 -12.62 24.11 -10.20
C LEU A 78 -12.80 23.48 -8.82
N ARG A 79 -13.30 24.27 -7.86
CA ARG A 79 -13.57 23.86 -6.49
C ARG A 79 -15.07 23.70 -6.30
N PHE A 80 -15.44 22.58 -5.71
CA PHE A 80 -16.81 22.26 -5.36
C PHE A 80 -16.91 22.20 -3.84
N GLY A 81 -17.68 23.12 -3.25
CA GLY A 81 -17.96 23.13 -1.83
C GLY A 81 -19.04 22.12 -1.43
N ASP A 82 -19.12 21.84 -0.13
CA ASP A 82 -20.19 21.06 0.50
C ASP A 82 -20.47 19.71 -0.18
N VAL A 83 -19.41 18.99 -0.56
CA VAL A 83 -19.53 17.69 -1.24
C VAL A 83 -20.02 16.65 -0.22
N ALA A 84 -21.33 16.45 -0.16
CA ALA A 84 -22.00 15.57 0.80
C ALA A 84 -21.86 14.07 0.49
N VAL A 85 -20.67 13.63 0.06
CA VAL A 85 -20.33 12.22 -0.10
C VAL A 85 -19.68 11.72 1.18
N PRO A 86 -20.28 10.73 1.88
CA PRO A 86 -19.69 10.15 3.09
C PRO A 86 -18.32 9.51 2.83
N PRO A 87 -17.43 9.49 3.84
CA PRO A 87 -16.21 8.69 3.75
C PRO A 87 -16.56 7.22 3.54
N GLY A 88 -15.79 6.54 2.68
CA GLY A 88 -16.01 5.12 2.34
C GLY A 88 -17.17 4.87 1.36
N ALA A 89 -17.77 5.92 0.80
CA ALA A 89 -18.74 5.77 -0.27
C ALA A 89 -18.10 5.21 -1.55
N HIS A 90 -18.75 4.24 -2.18
CA HIS A 90 -18.36 3.76 -3.50
C HIS A 90 -19.03 4.64 -4.56
N VAL A 91 -18.25 5.51 -5.18
CA VAL A 91 -18.67 6.37 -6.29
C VAL A 91 -18.92 5.50 -7.52
N THR A 92 -20.18 5.29 -7.85
CA THR A 92 -20.61 4.49 -9.00
C THR A 92 -20.51 5.27 -10.30
N ASN A 93 -20.68 6.59 -10.24
CA ASN A 93 -20.53 7.50 -11.37
C ASN A 93 -20.24 8.91 -10.85
N ALA A 94 -19.32 9.64 -11.46
CA ALA A 94 -19.19 11.08 -11.25
C ALA A 94 -18.92 11.80 -12.56
N THR A 95 -19.67 12.88 -12.80
CA THR A 95 -19.59 13.66 -14.04
C THR A 95 -19.39 15.14 -13.76
N LEU A 96 -18.41 15.72 -14.44
CA LEU A 96 -18.17 17.15 -14.52
C LEU A 96 -18.93 17.71 -15.72
N GLU A 97 -19.92 18.56 -15.47
CA GLU A 97 -20.72 19.23 -16.51
C GLU A 97 -20.25 20.67 -16.68
N LEU A 98 -19.86 21.02 -17.90
CA LEU A 98 -19.36 22.34 -18.24
C LEU A 98 -20.33 23.02 -19.21
N TYR A 99 -20.71 24.28 -18.95
CA TYR A 99 -21.58 25.00 -19.88
C TYR A 99 -20.74 25.53 -21.04
N SER A 100 -20.91 24.99 -22.25
CA SER A 100 -20.15 25.49 -23.40
C SER A 100 -20.42 26.98 -23.66
N ALA A 101 -19.34 27.74 -23.84
CA ALA A 101 -19.40 29.14 -24.23
C ALA A 101 -19.53 29.34 -25.75
N GLY A 102 -19.42 28.26 -26.55
CA GLY A 102 -19.57 28.27 -28.01
C GLY A 102 -18.37 28.83 -28.80
N ASP A 103 -17.31 29.24 -28.12
CA ASP A 103 -16.06 29.69 -28.75
C ASP A 103 -15.06 28.52 -28.78
N VAL A 104 -14.84 27.97 -29.96
CA VAL A 104 -14.03 26.77 -30.18
C VAL A 104 -13.04 26.97 -31.32
N GLY A 105 -11.88 26.35 -31.23
CA GLY A 105 -10.87 26.30 -32.27
C GLY A 105 -10.82 24.94 -32.96
N ALA A 106 -10.56 24.93 -34.27
CA ALA A 106 -10.37 23.70 -35.03
C ALA A 106 -9.20 22.85 -34.49
N GLY A 107 -9.32 21.53 -34.59
CA GLY A 107 -8.30 20.57 -34.15
C GLY A 107 -8.81 19.62 -33.06
N SER A 108 -7.90 19.14 -32.22
CA SER A 108 -8.20 18.29 -31.07
C SER A 108 -7.84 19.00 -29.76
N VAL A 109 -8.60 18.74 -28.71
CA VAL A 109 -8.26 19.15 -27.35
C VAL A 109 -8.02 17.90 -26.51
N VAL A 110 -6.86 17.82 -25.88
CA VAL A 110 -6.51 16.76 -24.94
C VAL A 110 -6.35 17.41 -23.58
N MET A 111 -7.23 17.06 -22.65
CA MET A 111 -7.23 17.63 -21.30
C MET A 111 -6.89 16.56 -20.26
N LYS A 112 -6.18 16.97 -19.22
CA LYS A 112 -5.96 16.18 -18.01
C LYS A 112 -6.73 16.83 -16.88
N LEU A 113 -7.63 16.08 -16.26
CA LEU A 113 -8.41 16.48 -15.09
C LEU A 113 -7.80 15.80 -13.88
N ALA A 114 -7.29 16.56 -12.92
CA ALA A 114 -6.55 16.02 -11.78
C ALA A 114 -7.13 16.51 -10.45
N ALA A 115 -7.30 15.62 -9.49
CA ALA A 115 -7.72 15.98 -8.13
C ALA A 115 -6.58 16.65 -7.37
N GLU A 116 -6.89 17.74 -6.68
CA GLU A 116 -6.00 18.33 -5.67
C GLU A 116 -5.77 17.33 -4.52
N GLN A 117 -4.52 17.18 -4.10
CA GLN A 117 -4.10 16.28 -3.02
C GLN A 117 -4.35 16.91 -1.64
N THR A 118 -5.62 17.11 -1.34
CA THR A 118 -6.12 17.57 -0.04
C THR A 118 -7.50 16.96 0.22
N THR A 119 -7.84 16.77 1.49
CA THR A 119 -9.17 16.29 1.90
C THR A 119 -10.19 17.40 2.02
N ASN A 120 -9.77 18.67 2.09
CA ASN A 120 -10.66 19.83 2.11
C ASN A 120 -9.96 21.01 1.42
N SER A 121 -10.39 21.30 0.20
CA SER A 121 -9.72 22.28 -0.65
C SER A 121 -9.99 23.71 -0.20
N ALA A 122 -8.92 24.51 -0.11
CA ALA A 122 -9.06 25.96 0.09
C ALA A 122 -9.60 26.62 -1.17
N THR A 123 -10.29 27.76 -1.02
CA THR A 123 -10.70 28.59 -2.17
C THR A 123 -9.48 29.15 -2.90
N PHE A 124 -9.64 29.50 -4.17
CA PHE A 124 -8.61 30.15 -4.96
C PHE A 124 -8.47 31.64 -4.62
N SER A 125 -7.32 32.23 -4.96
CA SER A 125 -7.05 33.65 -4.74
C SER A 125 -6.28 34.31 -5.88
N ASP A 126 -6.59 35.57 -6.17
CA ASP A 126 -5.81 36.40 -7.10
C ASP A 126 -4.40 36.74 -6.54
N ALA A 127 -4.13 36.43 -5.27
CA ALA A 127 -2.88 36.74 -4.55
C ALA A 127 -1.82 35.62 -4.68
N GLY A 128 -1.43 35.30 -5.91
CA GLY A 128 -0.34 34.35 -6.18
C GLY A 128 -0.69 32.88 -5.98
N ASP A 129 -1.97 32.55 -5.77
CA ASP A 129 -2.46 31.17 -5.86
C ASP A 129 -2.65 30.81 -7.33
N LEU A 130 -1.95 29.77 -7.78
CA LEU A 130 -1.96 29.28 -9.15
C LEU A 130 -2.59 27.89 -9.14
N PRO A 131 -3.61 27.62 -9.99
CA PRO A 131 -4.18 26.28 -10.09
C PRO A 131 -3.14 25.17 -10.30
N GLU A 132 -2.12 25.41 -11.13
CA GLU A 132 -1.00 24.50 -11.40
C GLU A 132 0.01 24.38 -10.25
N GLY A 133 -0.04 25.27 -9.27
CA GLY A 133 0.77 25.19 -8.05
C GLY A 133 0.19 24.23 -7.01
N ARG A 134 -1.07 23.80 -7.18
CA ARG A 134 -1.71 22.84 -6.28
C ARG A 134 -1.21 21.44 -6.59
N ARG A 135 -0.75 20.73 -5.56
CA ARG A 135 -0.29 19.33 -5.69
C ARG A 135 -1.48 18.45 -6.09
N THR A 136 -1.32 17.58 -7.09
CA THR A 136 -2.36 16.66 -7.57
C THR A 136 -1.91 15.21 -7.48
N PHE A 137 -2.83 14.26 -7.30
CA PHE A 137 -2.47 12.84 -7.07
C PHE A 137 -3.27 11.80 -7.88
N ALA A 138 -4.49 12.12 -8.30
CA ALA A 138 -5.30 11.27 -9.18
C ALA A 138 -5.71 12.07 -10.41
N SER A 139 -5.71 11.45 -11.59
CA SER A 139 -6.08 12.17 -12.81
C SER A 139 -6.65 11.28 -13.89
N VAL A 140 -7.36 11.90 -14.82
CA VAL A 140 -7.84 11.24 -16.02
C VAL A 140 -7.61 12.13 -17.25
N ILE A 141 -7.28 11.50 -18.38
CA ILE A 141 -7.09 12.19 -19.66
C ILE A 141 -8.33 11.99 -20.53
N ARG A 142 -8.74 13.06 -21.21
CA ARG A 142 -9.90 13.10 -22.11
C ARG A 142 -9.54 13.76 -23.42
N ASN A 143 -9.94 13.11 -24.51
CA ASN A 143 -9.86 13.66 -25.85
C ASN A 143 -11.22 14.28 -26.18
N ILE A 144 -11.23 15.58 -26.45
CA ILE A 144 -12.43 16.35 -26.77
C ILE A 144 -12.38 16.76 -28.24
N ASN A 145 -13.52 16.57 -28.91
CA ASN A 145 -13.77 17.13 -30.23
C ASN A 145 -14.39 18.54 -30.07
N PRO A 146 -13.67 19.61 -30.44
CA PRO A 146 -14.16 20.98 -30.29
C PRO A 146 -15.47 21.27 -31.02
N THR A 147 -15.76 20.61 -32.14
CA THR A 147 -17.01 20.85 -32.89
C THR A 147 -18.25 20.48 -32.08
N ALA A 148 -18.13 19.56 -31.12
CA ALA A 148 -19.22 19.17 -30.23
C ALA A 148 -19.56 20.25 -29.18
N TRP A 149 -18.74 21.31 -29.10
CA TRP A 149 -18.88 22.43 -28.16
C TRP A 149 -19.32 23.73 -28.84
N GLU A 150 -19.62 23.75 -30.14
CA GLU A 150 -20.04 24.97 -30.86
C GLU A 150 -21.36 25.54 -30.34
N SER A 151 -22.27 24.67 -29.90
CA SER A 151 -23.54 25.08 -29.31
C SER A 151 -23.36 25.49 -27.85
N GLN A 152 -23.86 26.67 -27.49
CA GLN A 152 -23.86 27.13 -26.11
C GLN A 152 -24.83 26.30 -25.25
N GLY A 153 -24.40 25.89 -24.06
CA GLY A 153 -25.23 25.12 -23.15
C GLY A 153 -24.52 23.95 -22.47
N PHE A 154 -25.21 23.36 -21.50
CA PHE A 154 -24.91 22.01 -21.03
C PHE A 154 -25.44 21.00 -22.05
N SER A 155 -24.66 19.97 -22.34
CA SER A 155 -25.06 18.86 -23.21
C SER A 155 -24.27 17.61 -22.84
N ALA A 156 -24.66 16.45 -23.37
CA ALA A 156 -23.87 15.23 -23.19
C ALA A 156 -22.42 15.35 -23.70
N ALA A 157 -22.17 16.21 -24.70
CA ALA A 157 -20.83 16.45 -25.24
C ALA A 157 -19.94 17.29 -24.30
N THR A 158 -20.54 18.02 -23.37
CA THR A 158 -19.86 18.85 -22.36
C THR A 158 -19.88 18.23 -20.96
N THR A 159 -20.30 16.96 -20.87
CA THR A 159 -20.32 16.18 -19.64
C THR A 159 -19.17 15.19 -19.69
N ILE A 160 -18.29 15.27 -18.70
CA ILE A 160 -17.03 14.55 -18.67
C ILE A 160 -17.02 13.61 -17.47
N ASP A 161 -16.79 12.32 -17.73
CA ASP A 161 -16.60 11.34 -16.65
C ASP A 161 -15.34 11.65 -15.85
N VAL A 162 -15.51 11.82 -14.55
CA VAL A 162 -14.46 12.05 -13.53
C VAL A 162 -14.60 11.07 -12.37
N THR A 163 -15.30 9.94 -12.59
CA THR A 163 -15.58 8.91 -11.57
C THR A 163 -14.34 8.50 -10.79
N SER A 164 -13.25 8.15 -11.49
CA SER A 164 -12.00 7.73 -10.84
C SER A 164 -11.28 8.86 -10.09
N VAL A 165 -11.44 10.11 -10.54
CA VAL A 165 -10.84 11.29 -9.89
C VAL A 165 -11.58 11.60 -8.58
N VAL A 166 -12.91 11.54 -8.58
CA VAL A 166 -13.74 11.78 -7.40
C VAL A 166 -13.61 10.64 -6.38
N GLN A 167 -13.63 9.38 -6.83
CA GLN A 167 -13.39 8.24 -5.94
C GLN A 167 -12.06 8.37 -5.20
N ALA A 168 -11.00 8.78 -5.91
CA ALA A 168 -9.69 8.97 -5.29
C ALA A 168 -9.69 10.03 -4.19
N VAL A 169 -10.50 11.10 -4.32
CA VAL A 169 -10.63 12.12 -3.28
C VAL A 169 -11.42 11.62 -2.08
N VAL A 170 -12.55 10.94 -2.32
CA VAL A 170 -13.42 10.37 -1.27
C VAL A 170 -12.71 9.29 -0.45
N ASP A 171 -11.73 8.62 -1.06
CA ASP A 171 -10.91 7.58 -0.41
C ASP A 171 -9.74 8.13 0.42
N GLN A 172 -9.45 9.43 0.35
CA GLN A 172 -8.38 10.01 1.16
C GLN A 172 -8.70 9.91 2.65
N THR A 173 -7.71 9.49 3.44
CA THR A 173 -7.82 9.46 4.90
C THR A 173 -8.06 10.88 5.43
N GLY A 174 -9.19 11.07 6.11
CA GLY A 174 -9.62 12.39 6.61
C GLY A 174 -10.64 13.11 5.73
N TRP A 175 -11.06 12.52 4.60
CA TRP A 175 -12.26 12.97 3.87
C TRP A 175 -13.48 12.94 4.80
N ARG A 176 -14.31 13.98 4.71
CA ARG A 176 -15.56 14.10 5.45
C ARG A 176 -16.64 14.59 4.48
N ALA A 177 -17.86 14.10 4.65
CA ALA A 177 -19.01 14.67 3.96
C ALA A 177 -19.09 16.18 4.26
N GLY A 178 -19.27 16.97 3.21
CA GLY A 178 -19.29 18.44 3.28
C GLY A 178 -17.91 19.09 3.05
N ASN A 179 -16.83 18.32 2.95
CA ASN A 179 -15.54 18.88 2.54
C ASN A 179 -15.58 19.38 1.09
N ALA A 180 -14.69 20.32 0.77
CA ALA A 180 -14.53 20.79 -0.59
C ALA A 180 -13.51 19.98 -1.39
N LEU A 181 -13.79 19.79 -2.68
CA LEU A 181 -12.97 19.07 -3.65
C LEU A 181 -12.58 20.01 -4.79
N SER A 182 -11.30 20.06 -5.15
CA SER A 182 -10.86 20.74 -6.38
C SER A 182 -10.43 19.78 -7.48
N ILE A 183 -10.79 20.10 -8.71
CA ILE A 183 -10.26 19.51 -9.94
C ILE A 183 -9.41 20.57 -10.64
N ILE A 184 -8.15 20.25 -10.89
CA ILE A 184 -7.21 21.04 -11.68
C ILE A 184 -7.21 20.52 -13.12
N GLU A 185 -7.51 21.41 -14.05
CA GLU A 185 -7.63 21.10 -15.47
C GLU A 185 -6.40 21.60 -16.22
N HIS A 186 -5.64 20.68 -16.80
CA HIS A 186 -4.46 20.99 -17.61
C HIS A 186 -4.74 20.75 -19.09
N THR A 187 -4.25 21.67 -19.92
CA THR A 187 -4.11 21.45 -21.36
C THR A 187 -2.86 20.62 -21.64
N MET A 188 -3.00 19.50 -22.36
CA MET A 188 -1.87 18.69 -22.77
C MET A 188 -1.20 19.27 -24.03
N THR A 189 0.10 19.05 -24.20
CA THR A 189 0.95 19.66 -25.24
C THR A 189 0.59 19.28 -26.67
N ASP A 190 -0.11 18.17 -26.86
CA ASP A 190 -0.63 17.63 -28.12
C ASP A 190 -1.98 18.26 -28.55
N SER A 191 -2.56 19.14 -27.72
CA SER A 191 -3.75 19.90 -28.10
C SER A 191 -3.45 20.87 -29.25
N THR A 192 -4.23 20.76 -30.32
CA THR A 192 -4.10 21.60 -31.53
C THR A 192 -5.24 22.60 -31.69
N GLY A 193 -6.37 22.36 -31.01
CA GLY A 193 -7.52 23.26 -30.93
C GLY A 193 -7.75 23.81 -29.54
N TYR A 194 -8.93 24.40 -29.33
CA TYR A 194 -9.39 24.83 -28.01
C TYR A 194 -10.93 24.73 -27.90
N ILE A 195 -11.42 24.62 -26.67
CA ILE A 195 -12.83 24.79 -26.31
C ILE A 195 -12.95 25.85 -25.22
N SER A 196 -14.16 26.34 -24.99
CA SER A 196 -14.42 27.28 -23.91
C SER A 196 -15.71 26.98 -23.16
N TYR A 197 -15.72 27.32 -21.87
CA TYR A 197 -16.89 27.14 -21.02
C TYR A 197 -17.08 28.30 -20.05
N SER A 198 -18.33 28.46 -19.58
CA SER A 198 -18.72 29.53 -18.66
C SER A 198 -18.30 29.22 -17.22
N THR A 199 -17.87 30.25 -16.52
CA THR A 199 -17.50 30.24 -15.09
C THR A 199 -18.62 30.81 -14.24
N TYR A 200 -18.41 30.81 -12.92
CA TYR A 200 -19.29 31.49 -11.98
C TYR A 200 -19.50 32.98 -12.33
N ASP A 201 -18.42 33.72 -12.61
CA ASP A 201 -18.48 35.16 -12.86
C ASP A 201 -19.17 35.56 -14.18
N ARG A 202 -19.37 34.62 -15.11
CA ARG A 202 -20.19 34.89 -16.29
C ARG A 202 -21.67 34.82 -15.98
N ALA A 203 -22.09 33.75 -15.32
CA ALA A 203 -23.43 33.58 -14.80
C ALA A 203 -23.44 32.39 -13.84
N SER A 204 -23.90 32.61 -12.62
CA SER A 204 -23.88 31.60 -11.57
C SER A 204 -24.73 30.37 -11.90
N ASP A 205 -25.71 30.44 -12.82
CA ASP A 205 -26.50 29.29 -13.28
C ASP A 205 -25.79 28.45 -14.36
N ARG A 206 -24.70 28.97 -14.92
CA ARG A 206 -23.87 28.33 -15.97
C ARG A 206 -22.53 27.81 -15.45
N ALA A 207 -22.24 27.98 -14.16
CA ALA A 207 -20.98 27.56 -13.58
C ALA A 207 -20.83 26.01 -13.63
N PRO A 208 -19.59 25.49 -13.62
CA PRO A 208 -19.32 24.05 -13.64
C PRO A 208 -20.06 23.29 -12.54
N ARG A 209 -20.63 22.12 -12.88
CA ARG A 209 -21.34 21.24 -11.95
C ARG A 209 -20.62 19.91 -11.82
N LEU A 210 -20.64 19.35 -10.62
CA LEU A 210 -20.17 18.02 -10.33
C LEU A 210 -21.34 17.21 -9.78
N THR A 211 -21.75 16.20 -10.55
CA THR A 211 -22.78 15.23 -10.15
C THR A 211 -22.09 13.93 -9.77
N ILE A 212 -22.39 13.41 -8.58
CA ILE A 212 -21.77 12.21 -8.01
C ILE A 212 -22.89 11.25 -7.58
N SER A 213 -22.94 10.10 -8.22
CA SER A 213 -23.72 8.94 -7.77
C SER A 213 -22.82 8.01 -6.98
N PHE A 214 -23.29 7.57 -5.82
CA PHE A 214 -22.55 6.68 -4.95
C PHE A 214 -23.46 5.74 -4.18
N ASP A 215 -22.92 4.59 -3.85
CA ASP A 215 -23.56 3.60 -3.03
C ASP A 215 -22.80 3.50 -1.70
N MET A 216 -23.54 3.32 -0.63
CA MET A 216 -22.96 2.91 0.65
C MET A 216 -23.05 1.39 0.71
N SER A 217 -21.93 0.73 0.96
CA SER A 217 -22.01 -0.66 1.41
C SER A 217 -22.54 -0.65 2.84
N ASP A 218 -23.61 -1.39 3.11
CA ASP A 218 -24.01 -1.69 4.49
C ASP A 218 -22.90 -2.57 5.10
N THR A 219 -21.89 -1.90 5.64
CA THR A 219 -21.12 -2.41 6.76
C THR A 219 -21.85 -1.95 7.99
N ASP A 220 -22.20 -2.92 8.85
CA ASP A 220 -23.05 -2.81 10.04
C ASP A 220 -23.08 -1.42 10.68
N VAL A 221 -24.30 -0.94 10.95
CA VAL A 221 -24.52 0.15 11.90
C VAL A 221 -23.94 -0.28 13.24
N VAL A 222 -22.70 0.10 13.51
CA VAL A 222 -22.17 0.15 14.86
C VAL A 222 -22.84 1.35 15.51
N THR A 223 -23.91 1.09 16.24
CA THR A 223 -24.49 2.04 17.19
C THR A 223 -23.39 2.38 18.19
N THR A 224 -22.71 3.50 18.00
CA THR A 224 -21.74 4.01 18.96
C THR A 224 -22.50 4.49 20.19
N THR A 225 -22.41 3.72 21.27
CA THR A 225 -22.74 4.24 22.59
C THR A 225 -21.70 5.32 22.93
N PRO A 226 -22.04 6.43 23.61
CA PRO A 226 -21.08 7.46 23.95
C PRO A 226 -20.02 6.88 24.89
N ILE A 227 -18.80 6.72 24.36
CA ILE A 227 -17.61 6.39 25.15
C ILE A 227 -17.21 7.64 25.93
N THR A 228 -17.22 7.51 27.25
CA THR A 228 -16.62 8.45 28.20
C THR A 228 -15.13 8.59 27.87
N PRO A 229 -14.52 9.78 28.03
CA PRO A 229 -13.10 9.96 27.73
C PRO A 229 -12.27 9.06 28.65
N VAL A 230 -11.63 8.06 28.06
CA VAL A 230 -10.53 7.32 28.69
C VAL A 230 -9.35 8.29 28.79
N PRO A 231 -8.65 8.37 29.93
CA PRO A 231 -7.50 9.26 30.07
C PRO A 231 -6.46 8.89 29.00
N GLU A 232 -5.89 9.91 28.38
CA GLU A 232 -4.72 9.83 27.51
C GLU A 232 -3.67 8.90 28.15
N PRO A 233 -3.27 7.79 27.49
CA PRO A 233 -2.13 7.04 27.95
C PRO A 233 -0.90 7.93 27.77
N ALA A 234 -0.11 8.05 28.84
CA ALA A 234 1.16 8.76 28.81
C ALA A 234 1.99 8.33 27.59
N PRO A 235 2.77 9.25 26.97
CA PRO A 235 3.60 8.93 25.83
C PRO A 235 4.50 7.74 26.18
N THR A 236 4.28 6.61 25.53
CA THR A 236 5.21 5.48 25.59
C THR A 236 6.48 5.95 24.92
N THR A 237 7.43 6.37 25.75
CA THR A 237 8.81 6.61 25.31
C THR A 237 9.30 5.29 24.73
N PRO A 238 9.83 5.25 23.49
CA PRO A 238 10.46 4.05 22.97
C PRO A 238 11.52 3.64 23.99
N SER A 239 11.37 2.46 24.58
CA SER A 239 12.42 1.86 25.39
C SER A 239 13.61 1.68 24.47
N THR A 240 14.63 2.52 24.62
CA THR A 240 15.89 2.40 23.89
C THR A 240 16.45 1.01 24.15
N PRO A 241 16.54 0.12 23.15
CA PRO A 241 17.26 -1.13 23.31
C PRO A 241 18.74 -0.81 23.53
N ALA A 242 19.40 -1.64 24.34
CA ALA A 242 20.85 -1.66 24.50
C ALA A 242 21.58 -1.74 23.13
N PRO A 243 22.88 -1.41 23.02
CA PRO A 243 23.59 -1.20 21.75
C PRO A 243 23.89 -2.52 21.00
N GLY A 244 22.86 -3.16 20.47
CA GLY A 244 22.93 -4.35 19.62
C GLY A 244 22.09 -4.18 18.35
N ILE A 245 22.39 -4.96 17.32
CA ILE A 245 21.62 -5.00 16.07
C ILE A 245 20.22 -5.59 16.35
N THR A 246 19.17 -4.96 15.82
CA THR A 246 17.82 -5.51 15.86
C THR A 246 17.71 -6.65 14.85
N THR A 247 17.14 -7.77 15.27
CA THR A 247 16.99 -8.97 14.47
C THR A 247 15.53 -9.22 14.10
N ALA A 248 15.28 -9.40 12.81
CA ALA A 248 13.99 -9.74 12.25
C ALA A 248 14.03 -11.11 11.57
N ALA A 249 12.88 -11.76 11.46
CA ALA A 249 12.77 -13.01 10.70
C ALA A 249 11.40 -13.17 10.04
N TRP A 250 11.40 -13.67 8.81
CA TRP A 250 10.17 -14.05 8.12
C TRP A 250 9.66 -15.41 8.59
N VAL A 251 8.34 -15.51 8.69
CA VAL A 251 7.63 -16.75 9.01
C VAL A 251 6.78 -17.11 7.79
N TYR A 252 7.35 -17.96 6.93
CA TYR A 252 6.72 -18.41 5.69
C TYR A 252 5.60 -19.43 5.96
N PRO A 253 4.46 -19.37 5.26
CA PRO A 253 3.34 -20.25 5.48
C PRO A 253 3.48 -21.53 4.64
N GLY A 254 3.23 -22.67 5.28
CA GLY A 254 3.36 -23.97 4.63
C GLY A 254 4.78 -24.54 4.64
N ARG A 255 4.98 -25.62 3.89
CA ARG A 255 6.27 -26.30 3.78
C ARG A 255 7.25 -25.51 2.91
N PRO A 256 8.57 -25.60 3.16
CA PRO A 256 9.22 -26.41 4.20
C PRO A 256 9.23 -25.76 5.60
N ALA A 257 8.71 -24.55 5.76
CA ALA A 257 8.87 -23.71 6.94
C ALA A 257 8.00 -24.06 8.17
N CYS A 258 7.37 -25.24 8.21
CA CYS A 258 6.42 -25.56 9.29
C CYS A 258 7.00 -25.54 10.71
N GLU A 259 8.32 -25.69 10.85
CA GLU A 259 9.01 -25.65 12.14
C GLU A 259 9.38 -24.23 12.61
N ALA A 260 8.84 -23.18 11.95
CA ALA A 260 9.14 -21.80 12.30
C ALA A 260 8.76 -21.47 13.75
N ALA A 261 7.64 -22.03 14.24
CA ALA A 261 7.20 -21.83 15.62
C ALA A 261 8.23 -22.34 16.64
N THR A 262 8.83 -23.50 16.39
CA THR A 262 9.91 -24.04 17.21
C THR A 262 11.11 -23.10 17.21
N ALA A 263 11.41 -22.50 16.05
CA ALA A 263 12.60 -21.66 15.87
C ALA A 263 12.59 -20.32 16.62
N TYR A 264 11.42 -19.73 16.88
CA TYR A 264 11.32 -18.49 17.66
C TYR A 264 10.89 -18.72 19.12
N SER A 265 10.60 -19.97 19.50
CA SER A 265 10.20 -20.33 20.88
C SER A 265 11.25 -21.15 21.64
N ASP A 266 12.37 -21.52 21.00
CA ASP A 266 13.45 -22.33 21.60
C ASP A 266 14.48 -21.52 22.42
N GLY A 267 14.21 -20.22 22.63
CA GLY A 267 15.06 -19.32 23.42
C GLY A 267 15.91 -18.37 22.58
N ARG A 268 15.86 -18.47 21.24
CA ARG A 268 16.39 -17.43 20.35
C ARG A 268 15.61 -16.12 20.55
N ASN A 269 16.31 -15.06 20.94
CA ASN A 269 15.70 -13.72 21.06
C ASN A 269 15.63 -13.09 19.66
N ILE A 270 14.45 -13.15 19.04
CA ILE A 270 14.16 -12.50 17.76
C ILE A 270 13.30 -11.27 18.05
N ASP A 271 13.81 -10.09 17.70
CA ASP A 271 13.16 -8.84 18.07
C ASP A 271 11.90 -8.59 17.24
N VAL A 272 11.93 -8.93 15.95
CA VAL A 272 10.83 -8.69 15.01
C VAL A 272 10.44 -9.99 14.28
N LEU A 273 9.15 -10.36 14.35
CA LEU A 273 8.63 -11.50 13.59
C LEU A 273 7.66 -11.05 12.50
N LYS A 274 7.85 -11.58 11.29
CA LYS A 274 7.13 -11.15 10.09
C LYS A 274 6.36 -12.31 9.44
N PRO A 275 5.18 -12.69 9.99
CA PRO A 275 4.38 -13.74 9.38
C PRO A 275 3.68 -13.27 8.11
N GLU A 276 3.79 -14.08 7.07
CA GLU A 276 3.05 -13.89 5.83
C GLU A 276 1.63 -14.43 5.99
N TYR A 277 0.70 -13.51 6.21
CA TYR A 277 -0.73 -13.83 6.31
C TYR A 277 -1.53 -13.40 5.09
N PHE A 278 -0.92 -12.67 4.15
CA PHE A 278 -1.61 -12.28 2.94
C PHE A 278 -0.72 -12.48 1.71
N THR A 279 -1.39 -12.76 0.60
CA THR A 279 -0.80 -12.69 -0.73
C THR A 279 -1.75 -11.97 -1.68
N VAL A 280 -1.27 -11.61 -2.85
CA VAL A 280 -2.07 -11.10 -3.96
C VAL A 280 -2.30 -12.22 -4.97
N THR A 281 -3.55 -12.45 -5.37
CA THR A 281 -3.89 -13.45 -6.38
C THR A 281 -3.48 -13.00 -7.79
N ALA A 282 -3.52 -13.91 -8.77
CA ALA A 282 -3.27 -13.57 -10.18
C ALA A 282 -4.26 -12.52 -10.74
N ALA A 283 -5.45 -12.39 -10.17
CA ALA A 283 -6.43 -11.35 -10.53
C ALA A 283 -6.13 -9.98 -9.88
N GLY A 284 -5.12 -9.93 -9.01
CA GLY A 284 -4.75 -8.77 -8.23
C GLY A 284 -5.52 -8.62 -6.93
N ASP A 285 -6.29 -9.61 -6.47
CA ASP A 285 -7.08 -9.49 -5.23
C ASP A 285 -6.28 -9.93 -4.00
N LEU A 286 -6.51 -9.27 -2.85
CA LEU A 286 -5.90 -9.66 -1.57
C LEU A 286 -6.51 -11.00 -1.08
N GLN A 287 -5.66 -11.94 -0.69
CA GLN A 287 -6.05 -13.25 -0.17
C GLN A 287 -5.43 -13.49 1.20
N LEU A 288 -6.26 -13.85 2.19
CA LEU A 288 -5.80 -14.29 3.49
C LEU A 288 -5.27 -15.73 3.42
N LEU A 289 -4.01 -15.90 3.81
CA LEU A 289 -3.33 -17.18 3.95
C LEU A 289 -3.62 -17.78 5.33
N SER A 290 -4.86 -18.21 5.57
CA SER A 290 -5.22 -18.92 6.82
C SER A 290 -4.57 -20.30 6.90
N GLU A 291 -4.59 -20.94 8.08
CA GLU A 291 -4.11 -22.32 8.22
C GLU A 291 -4.83 -23.31 7.28
N ALA A 292 -6.11 -23.06 6.98
CA ALA A 292 -6.87 -23.87 6.04
C ALA A 292 -6.43 -23.68 4.57
N VAL A 293 -5.85 -22.52 4.24
CA VAL A 293 -5.44 -22.15 2.88
C VAL A 293 -3.97 -22.49 2.64
N ALA A 294 -3.09 -22.11 3.56
CA ALA A 294 -1.64 -22.19 3.40
C ALA A 294 -0.97 -23.27 4.27
N GLY A 295 -1.70 -23.86 5.23
CA GLY A 295 -1.18 -24.86 6.15
C GLY A 295 -0.51 -24.25 7.38
N CYS A 296 0.55 -24.90 7.85
CA CYS A 296 1.33 -24.46 9.01
C CYS A 296 1.77 -22.99 8.90
N ASN A 297 1.88 -22.30 10.02
CA ASN A 297 2.15 -20.85 10.10
C ASN A 297 1.15 -19.92 9.41
N GLY A 298 0.12 -20.43 8.71
CA GLY A 298 -0.95 -19.61 8.17
C GLY A 298 -1.70 -18.88 9.29
N PHE A 299 -2.48 -17.87 8.94
CA PHE A 299 -3.24 -17.09 9.90
C PHE A 299 -4.18 -17.96 10.73
N SER A 300 -4.01 -17.87 12.04
CA SER A 300 -4.99 -18.21 13.07
C SER A 300 -4.73 -17.36 14.31
N THR A 301 -5.72 -17.24 15.18
CA THR A 301 -5.56 -16.50 16.45
C THR A 301 -4.46 -17.09 17.34
N THR A 302 -4.25 -18.41 17.26
CA THR A 302 -3.15 -19.11 17.94
C THR A 302 -1.80 -18.68 17.38
N ASN A 303 -1.62 -18.68 16.07
CA ASN A 303 -0.36 -18.30 15.44
C ASN A 303 -0.04 -16.82 15.69
N VAL A 304 -1.02 -15.93 15.57
CA VAL A 304 -0.85 -14.50 15.93
C VAL A 304 -0.44 -14.33 17.39
N SER A 305 -1.09 -15.04 18.31
CA SER A 305 -0.77 -14.96 19.74
C SER A 305 0.65 -15.47 20.03
N SER A 306 1.06 -16.55 19.36
CA SER A 306 2.41 -17.12 19.45
C SER A 306 3.46 -16.13 18.96
N ILE A 307 3.26 -15.53 17.78
CA ILE A 307 4.16 -14.51 17.21
C ILE A 307 4.34 -13.34 18.19
N ARG A 308 3.23 -12.78 18.70
CA ARG A 308 3.25 -11.63 19.61
C ARG A 308 3.87 -11.95 20.97
N ALA A 309 3.78 -13.19 21.43
CA ALA A 309 4.39 -13.62 22.69
C ALA A 309 5.92 -13.79 22.59
N ASN A 310 6.45 -13.98 21.38
CA ASN A 310 7.85 -14.31 21.13
C ASN A 310 8.58 -13.22 20.30
N SER A 311 8.04 -12.01 20.24
CA SER A 311 8.68 -10.87 19.56
C SER A 311 8.40 -9.55 20.28
N GLN A 312 9.25 -8.56 20.07
CA GLN A 312 9.03 -7.18 20.52
C GLN A 312 8.16 -6.41 19.53
N GLN A 313 8.29 -6.73 18.23
CA GLN A 313 7.46 -6.19 17.16
C GLN A 313 7.03 -7.27 16.18
N SER A 314 5.90 -7.05 15.53
CA SER A 314 5.33 -7.97 14.56
C SER A 314 4.75 -7.25 13.34
N PHE A 315 5.15 -7.67 12.14
CA PHE A 315 4.68 -7.11 10.87
C PHE A 315 3.96 -8.18 10.05
N VAL A 316 2.79 -7.87 9.53
CA VAL A 316 2.09 -8.79 8.63
C VAL A 316 2.64 -8.65 7.22
N THR A 317 3.26 -9.70 6.70
CA THR A 317 3.77 -9.70 5.32
C THR A 317 2.63 -9.92 4.33
N VAL A 318 2.62 -9.11 3.26
CA VAL A 318 1.77 -9.24 2.08
C VAL A 318 2.66 -9.51 0.88
N SER A 319 2.62 -10.74 0.34
CA SER A 319 3.45 -11.14 -0.78
C SER A 319 2.78 -10.94 -2.14
N ALA A 320 3.57 -10.63 -3.17
CA ALA A 320 3.12 -10.67 -4.56
C ALA A 320 4.28 -10.90 -5.54
N GLY A 321 4.14 -11.87 -6.45
CA GLY A 321 5.04 -12.01 -7.60
C GLY A 321 4.78 -10.93 -8.66
N GLY A 322 5.68 -10.78 -9.65
CA GLY A 322 5.61 -9.68 -10.62
C GLY A 322 4.28 -9.52 -11.37
N ALA A 323 3.65 -10.62 -11.77
CA ALA A 323 2.35 -10.57 -12.45
C ALA A 323 1.21 -10.14 -11.50
N GLN A 324 1.24 -10.61 -10.26
CA GLN A 324 0.30 -10.30 -9.19
C GLN A 324 0.45 -8.83 -8.75
N THR A 325 1.69 -8.38 -8.54
CA THR A 325 2.03 -6.98 -8.26
C THR A 325 1.42 -6.09 -9.33
N LYS A 326 1.69 -6.38 -10.61
CA LYS A 326 1.12 -5.63 -11.73
C LYS A 326 -0.41 -5.62 -11.71
N ALA A 327 -1.04 -6.78 -11.55
CA ALA A 327 -2.49 -6.91 -11.53
C ALA A 327 -3.15 -6.14 -10.36
N PHE A 328 -2.47 -6.03 -9.23
CA PHE A 328 -2.94 -5.27 -8.07
C PHE A 328 -2.74 -3.76 -8.26
N VAL A 329 -1.51 -3.30 -8.52
CA VAL A 329 -1.20 -1.86 -8.54
C VAL A 329 -1.77 -1.16 -9.77
N GLU A 330 -1.93 -1.85 -10.90
CA GLU A 330 -2.64 -1.33 -12.07
C GLU A 330 -4.14 -1.65 -12.03
N GLY A 331 -4.60 -2.36 -11.00
CA GLY A 331 -6.00 -2.62 -10.74
C GLY A 331 -6.76 -1.36 -10.34
N SER A 332 -8.06 -1.51 -10.06
CA SER A 332 -8.88 -0.38 -9.65
C SER A 332 -8.38 0.23 -8.34
N TRP A 333 -8.51 1.54 -8.23
CA TRP A 333 -8.21 2.24 -6.99
C TRP A 333 -9.06 1.75 -5.82
N ALA A 334 -10.36 1.51 -6.03
CA ALA A 334 -11.25 0.97 -5.00
C ALA A 334 -10.75 -0.37 -4.42
N ARG A 335 -10.09 -1.20 -5.24
CA ARG A 335 -9.43 -2.42 -4.77
C ARG A 335 -8.25 -2.10 -3.85
N GLN A 336 -7.38 -1.19 -4.25
CA GLN A 336 -6.23 -0.77 -3.44
C GLN A 336 -6.70 -0.15 -2.12
N SER A 337 -7.70 0.74 -2.14
CA SER A 337 -8.31 1.32 -0.93
C SER A 337 -8.91 0.25 -0.01
N THR A 338 -9.62 -0.74 -0.56
CA THR A 338 -10.18 -1.86 0.21
C THR A 338 -9.08 -2.71 0.85
N THR A 339 -8.00 -2.98 0.11
CA THR A 339 -6.82 -3.68 0.62
C THR A 339 -6.15 -2.90 1.74
N ILE A 340 -5.91 -1.59 1.57
CA ILE A 340 -5.32 -0.73 2.61
C ILE A 340 -6.17 -0.79 3.88
N LYS A 341 -7.49 -0.59 3.75
CA LYS A 341 -8.40 -0.67 4.90
C LYS A 341 -8.35 -2.04 5.57
N THR A 342 -8.40 -3.12 4.78
CA THR A 342 -8.35 -4.50 5.29
C THR A 342 -7.07 -4.76 6.08
N LEU A 343 -5.92 -4.31 5.57
CA LEU A 343 -4.64 -4.47 6.23
C LEU A 343 -4.56 -3.66 7.53
N VAL A 344 -4.99 -2.39 7.52
CA VAL A 344 -5.03 -1.53 8.72
C VAL A 344 -5.96 -2.11 9.79
N ASP A 345 -7.16 -2.53 9.42
CA ASP A 345 -8.12 -3.14 10.34
C ASP A 345 -7.57 -4.44 10.91
N PHE A 346 -6.94 -5.27 10.07
CA PHE A 346 -6.35 -6.53 10.47
C PHE A 346 -5.25 -6.34 11.52
N VAL A 347 -4.24 -5.51 11.24
CA VAL A 347 -3.13 -5.30 12.19
C VAL A 347 -3.59 -4.61 13.48
N THR A 348 -4.64 -3.77 13.39
CA THR A 348 -5.26 -3.16 14.57
C THR A 348 -5.98 -4.19 15.42
N ALA A 349 -6.84 -5.02 14.81
CA ALA A 349 -7.60 -6.07 15.50
C ALA A 349 -6.70 -7.14 16.11
N GLN A 350 -5.66 -7.55 15.38
CA GLN A 350 -4.68 -8.55 15.83
C GLN A 350 -3.59 -7.97 16.75
N LYS A 351 -3.59 -6.64 16.97
CA LYS A 351 -2.59 -5.92 17.78
C LYS A 351 -1.15 -6.17 17.31
N MET A 352 -0.97 -6.21 16.00
CA MET A 352 0.33 -6.26 15.35
C MET A 352 0.82 -4.83 15.09
N ASP A 353 2.13 -4.66 14.93
CA ASP A 353 2.79 -3.36 14.89
C ASP A 353 2.72 -2.71 13.51
N GLY A 354 2.65 -3.52 12.45
CA GLY A 354 2.62 -3.00 11.10
C GLY A 354 2.35 -4.02 10.01
N VAL A 355 2.54 -3.55 8.79
CA VAL A 355 2.45 -4.33 7.55
C VAL A 355 3.80 -4.29 6.87
N GLU A 356 4.23 -5.42 6.33
CA GLU A 356 5.34 -5.54 5.39
C GLU A 356 4.78 -5.80 3.98
N ILE A 357 5.26 -5.04 2.99
CA ILE A 357 4.94 -5.27 1.58
C ILE A 357 6.14 -5.94 0.90
N ASP A 358 5.93 -7.18 0.47
CA ASP A 358 6.88 -7.99 -0.29
C ASP A 358 6.37 -8.20 -1.73
N PHE A 359 6.36 -7.10 -2.48
CA PHE A 359 5.90 -7.08 -3.87
C PHE A 359 7.10 -7.08 -4.81
N GLU A 360 7.26 -8.20 -5.50
CA GLU A 360 8.44 -8.51 -6.29
C GLU A 360 8.21 -8.36 -7.81
N GLY A 361 9.18 -8.84 -8.60
CA GLY A 361 9.19 -8.77 -10.06
C GLY A 361 9.67 -7.43 -10.60
N PHE A 362 10.48 -6.71 -9.82
CA PHE A 362 10.97 -5.35 -10.09
C PHE A 362 11.48 -5.15 -11.51
N GLY A 363 12.17 -6.14 -12.08
CA GLY A 363 12.77 -6.06 -13.41
C GLY A 363 11.78 -6.05 -14.57
N ALA A 364 10.53 -6.47 -14.33
CA ALA A 364 9.48 -6.50 -15.33
C ALA A 364 8.52 -5.30 -15.25
N TRP A 365 8.73 -4.40 -14.28
CA TRP A 365 7.81 -3.28 -14.06
C TRP A 365 7.93 -2.24 -15.16
N SER A 366 6.77 -1.84 -15.69
CA SER A 366 6.69 -0.62 -16.50
C SER A 366 6.75 0.61 -15.61
N SER A 367 7.03 1.79 -16.18
CA SER A 367 6.95 3.05 -15.41
C SER A 367 5.54 3.26 -14.82
N ALA A 368 4.48 2.81 -15.51
CA ALA A 368 3.11 2.87 -15.00
C ALA A 368 2.92 1.98 -13.75
N THR A 369 3.39 0.73 -13.81
CA THR A 369 3.39 -0.19 -12.66
C THR A 369 4.15 0.41 -11.48
N TYR A 370 5.32 0.98 -11.74
CA TYR A 370 6.18 1.56 -10.71
C TYR A 370 5.55 2.77 -10.01
N TYR A 371 5.04 3.75 -10.76
CA TYR A 371 4.39 4.91 -10.15
C TYR A 371 3.08 4.54 -9.42
N ALA A 372 2.34 3.55 -9.92
CA ALA A 372 1.17 3.03 -9.22
C ALA A 372 1.55 2.35 -7.89
N TYR A 373 2.68 1.62 -7.87
CA TYR A 373 3.23 1.02 -6.66
C TYR A 373 3.69 2.07 -5.63
N LEU A 374 4.45 3.09 -6.06
CA LEU A 374 4.87 4.19 -5.15
C LEU A 374 3.66 4.89 -4.50
N ARG A 375 2.60 5.10 -5.28
CA ARG A 375 1.35 5.68 -4.79
C ARG A 375 0.68 4.77 -3.75
N PHE A 376 0.51 3.49 -4.05
CA PHE A 376 -0.05 2.51 -3.11
C PHE A 376 0.74 2.48 -1.79
N LEU A 377 2.08 2.43 -1.86
CA LEU A 377 2.93 2.48 -0.67
C LEU A 377 2.75 3.79 0.11
N SER A 378 2.63 4.92 -0.59
CA SER A 378 2.38 6.21 0.06
C SER A 378 1.07 6.23 0.84
N GLU A 379 0.00 5.68 0.28
CA GLU A 379 -1.32 5.67 0.94
C GLU A 379 -1.38 4.66 2.07
N LEU A 380 -0.83 3.47 1.85
CA LEU A 380 -0.74 2.45 2.88
C LEU A 380 0.06 2.98 4.08
N GLY A 381 1.20 3.63 3.84
CA GLY A 381 2.02 4.21 4.89
C GLY A 381 1.28 5.28 5.69
N LEU A 382 0.62 6.23 5.01
CA LEU A 382 -0.20 7.25 5.68
C LEU A 382 -1.35 6.65 6.49
N ALA A 383 -2.04 5.63 5.96
CA ALA A 383 -3.16 4.98 6.63
C ALA A 383 -2.70 4.18 7.87
N LEU A 384 -1.55 3.49 7.79
CA LEU A 384 -0.95 2.80 8.92
C LEU A 384 -0.50 3.79 10.00
N HIS A 385 0.21 4.85 9.63
CA HIS A 385 0.64 5.90 10.58
C HIS A 385 -0.56 6.53 11.30
N ALA A 386 -1.67 6.78 10.60
CA ALA A 386 -2.90 7.30 11.20
C ALA A 386 -3.52 6.34 12.24
N ALA A 387 -3.26 5.03 12.13
CA ALA A 387 -3.66 4.01 13.09
C ALA A 387 -2.57 3.67 14.13
N ASN A 388 -1.49 4.46 14.19
CA ASN A 388 -0.31 4.20 15.01
C ASN A 388 0.32 2.81 14.72
N LYS A 389 0.42 2.50 13.41
CA LYS A 389 1.03 1.30 12.84
C LYS A 389 2.16 1.70 11.90
N GLN A 390 3.05 0.76 11.60
CA GLN A 390 4.23 1.00 10.79
C GLN A 390 4.17 0.28 9.45
N LEU A 391 4.87 0.82 8.45
CA LEU A 391 5.04 0.21 7.13
C LEU A 391 6.50 -0.25 6.93
N MET A 392 6.67 -1.51 6.55
CA MET A 392 7.92 -2.09 6.09
C MET A 392 7.79 -2.46 4.60
N VAL A 393 8.85 -2.28 3.81
CA VAL A 393 8.81 -2.57 2.36
C VAL A 393 10.08 -3.24 1.90
N ASP A 394 9.93 -4.33 1.15
CA ASP A 394 11.02 -5.10 0.58
C ASP A 394 11.42 -4.54 -0.79
N VAL A 395 12.72 -4.43 -1.04
CA VAL A 395 13.31 -3.85 -2.25
C VAL A 395 14.48 -4.69 -2.78
N PRO A 396 14.75 -4.68 -4.10
CA PRO A 396 15.80 -5.50 -4.67
C PRO A 396 17.21 -5.06 -4.20
N PRO A 397 18.20 -5.95 -4.26
CA PRO A 397 19.59 -5.63 -3.93
C PRO A 397 20.29 -4.89 -5.08
N ILE A 398 20.47 -3.57 -4.93
CA ILE A 398 21.13 -2.71 -5.93
C ILE A 398 22.49 -2.27 -5.39
N GLY A 399 23.58 -2.85 -5.92
CA GLY A 399 24.95 -2.48 -5.54
C GLY A 399 25.68 -1.62 -6.56
N THR A 400 25.21 -1.58 -7.81
CA THR A 400 25.86 -0.91 -8.93
C THR A 400 24.85 -0.22 -9.84
N THR A 401 25.32 0.70 -10.69
CA THR A 401 24.49 1.35 -11.72
C THR A 401 23.96 0.37 -12.77
N LEU A 402 24.65 -0.76 -12.97
CA LEU A 402 24.18 -1.82 -13.87
C LEU A 402 22.98 -2.55 -13.26
N GLU A 403 23.08 -2.96 -11.99
CA GLU A 403 21.96 -3.59 -11.27
C GLU A 403 20.78 -2.62 -11.15
N GLU A 404 21.04 -1.33 -10.89
CA GLU A 404 20.00 -0.29 -10.87
C GLU A 404 19.28 -0.19 -12.22
N SER A 405 19.99 -0.34 -13.35
CA SER A 405 19.40 -0.26 -14.69
C SER A 405 18.38 -1.35 -15.00
N TYR A 406 18.33 -2.42 -14.21
CA TYR A 406 17.34 -3.48 -14.36
C TYR A 406 15.97 -3.08 -13.81
N TYR A 407 15.88 -2.01 -13.01
CA TYR A 407 14.67 -1.66 -12.29
C TYR A 407 14.21 -0.24 -12.63
N GLN A 408 12.89 -0.03 -12.59
CA GLN A 408 12.34 1.33 -12.47
C GLN A 408 12.51 1.87 -11.04
N LEU A 409 12.58 0.95 -10.06
CA LEU A 409 12.70 1.26 -8.65
C LEU A 409 14.05 1.89 -8.32
N THR A 410 14.02 3.06 -7.68
CA THR A 410 15.19 3.68 -7.06
C THR A 410 15.05 3.70 -5.54
N TYR A 411 16.16 3.53 -4.81
CA TYR A 411 16.15 3.67 -3.35
C TYR A 411 15.77 5.09 -2.91
N LYS A 412 16.10 6.10 -3.70
CA LYS A 412 15.75 7.49 -3.41
C LYS A 412 14.24 7.71 -3.35
N ASP A 413 13.51 7.19 -4.33
CA ASP A 413 12.06 7.37 -4.39
C ASP A 413 11.38 6.62 -3.25
N ILE A 414 11.78 5.37 -2.98
CA ILE A 414 11.26 4.57 -1.85
C ILE A 414 11.55 5.26 -0.52
N ALA A 415 12.78 5.74 -0.30
CA ALA A 415 13.16 6.43 0.94
C ALA A 415 12.37 7.72 1.20
N SER A 416 11.79 8.33 0.16
CA SER A 416 10.97 9.54 0.28
C SER A 416 9.52 9.30 0.72
N LEU A 417 9.07 8.05 0.70
CA LEU A 417 7.71 7.66 1.07
C LEU A 417 7.56 7.48 2.60
N PRO A 418 6.31 7.53 3.12
CA PRO A 418 5.99 7.26 4.53
C PRO A 418 6.17 5.77 4.89
N ILE A 419 7.41 5.29 4.82
CA ILE A 419 7.83 3.93 5.11
C ILE A 419 8.76 3.97 6.33
N ASP A 420 8.48 3.18 7.36
CA ASP A 420 9.30 3.11 8.58
C ASP A 420 10.58 2.32 8.32
N TYR A 421 10.47 1.17 7.66
CA TYR A 421 11.59 0.26 7.43
C TYR A 421 11.67 -0.17 5.96
N ILE A 422 12.87 -0.12 5.39
CA ILE A 422 13.13 -0.56 4.01
C ILE A 422 14.08 -1.75 4.08
N VAL A 423 13.59 -2.91 3.64
CA VAL A 423 14.32 -4.17 3.66
C VAL A 423 15.01 -4.37 2.32
N VAL A 424 16.33 -4.19 2.30
CA VAL A 424 17.14 -4.51 1.13
C VAL A 424 17.43 -6.00 1.15
N MET A 425 16.86 -6.74 0.19
CA MET A 425 16.98 -8.20 0.07
C MET A 425 18.36 -8.59 -0.47
N ALA A 426 19.42 -8.44 0.35
CA ALA A 426 20.82 -8.67 -0.03
C ALA A 426 21.18 -10.18 -0.12
N TYR A 427 20.41 -10.91 -0.91
CA TYR A 427 20.58 -12.33 -1.25
C TYR A 427 20.14 -12.60 -2.69
N ASP A 428 20.18 -13.87 -3.09
CA ASP A 428 19.84 -14.33 -4.45
C ASP A 428 20.80 -13.91 -5.56
N TYR A 429 22.04 -13.59 -5.21
CA TYR A 429 23.12 -13.46 -6.19
C TYR A 429 23.26 -14.72 -7.05
N GLN A 430 23.14 -15.92 -6.47
CA GLN A 430 23.20 -17.14 -7.27
C GLN A 430 22.03 -17.26 -8.26
N TYR A 431 20.85 -16.74 -7.92
CA TYR A 431 19.70 -16.73 -8.82
C TYR A 431 19.99 -15.88 -10.07
N ASP A 432 20.58 -14.71 -9.87
CA ASP A 432 20.88 -13.76 -10.94
C ASP A 432 22.14 -14.08 -11.75
N TYR A 433 23.08 -14.86 -11.18
CA TYR A 433 24.39 -15.14 -11.78
C TYR A 433 24.65 -16.63 -12.04
N GLY A 434 23.66 -17.49 -11.79
CA GLY A 434 23.63 -18.90 -12.15
C GLY A 434 24.25 -19.87 -11.13
N ALA A 435 23.94 -21.16 -11.29
CA ALA A 435 24.35 -22.22 -10.38
C ALA A 435 25.86 -22.34 -10.23
N GLY A 436 26.31 -22.45 -8.98
CA GLY A 436 27.73 -22.52 -8.62
C GLY A 436 28.32 -21.17 -8.19
N GLN A 437 27.52 -20.11 -8.19
CA GLN A 437 27.83 -18.87 -7.46
C GLN A 437 27.36 -18.96 -6.00
N ALA A 438 27.92 -18.14 -5.12
CA ALA A 438 27.40 -17.99 -3.76
C ALA A 438 26.02 -17.30 -3.77
N VAL A 439 25.16 -17.63 -2.80
CA VAL A 439 23.85 -17.01 -2.59
C VAL A 439 23.99 -15.53 -2.25
N ALA A 440 24.97 -15.17 -1.40
CA ALA A 440 25.23 -13.79 -1.02
C ALA A 440 26.74 -13.57 -0.75
N PRO A 441 27.56 -13.37 -1.81
CA PRO A 441 28.99 -13.09 -1.67
C PRO A 441 29.25 -11.83 -0.82
N HIS A 442 30.23 -11.86 0.09
CA HIS A 442 30.46 -10.76 1.04
C HIS A 442 30.73 -9.41 0.35
N GLN A 443 31.59 -9.39 -0.67
CA GLN A 443 31.89 -8.16 -1.40
C GLN A 443 30.67 -7.60 -2.16
N TRP A 444 29.76 -8.46 -2.60
CA TRP A 444 28.53 -8.01 -3.25
C TRP A 444 27.55 -7.43 -2.23
N VAL A 445 27.35 -8.11 -1.09
CA VAL A 445 26.56 -7.60 0.03
C VAL A 445 27.08 -6.25 0.50
N GLU A 446 28.39 -6.09 0.66
CA GLU A 446 29.02 -4.81 1.06
C GLU A 446 28.66 -3.68 0.08
N ARG A 447 28.72 -3.93 -1.24
CA ARG A 447 28.34 -2.93 -2.26
C ARG A 447 26.86 -2.57 -2.20
N VAL A 448 25.98 -3.57 -2.09
CA VAL A 448 24.53 -3.36 -1.97
C VAL A 448 24.21 -2.50 -0.76
N VAL A 449 24.75 -2.84 0.41
CA VAL A 449 24.53 -2.10 1.66
C VAL A 449 25.09 -0.68 1.58
N THR A 450 26.32 -0.52 1.12
CA THR A 450 26.95 0.80 0.98
C THR A 450 26.19 1.69 0.01
N ASN A 451 25.60 1.12 -1.06
CA ASN A 451 24.76 1.87 -1.98
C ASN A 451 23.42 2.28 -1.33
N ALA A 452 22.76 1.37 -0.62
CA ALA A 452 21.51 1.63 0.10
C ALA A 452 21.66 2.76 1.13
N GLN A 453 22.75 2.76 1.90
CA GLN A 453 23.06 3.76 2.93
C GLN A 453 23.21 5.20 2.40
N ARG A 454 23.37 5.40 1.09
CA ARG A 454 23.39 6.74 0.47
C ARG A 454 22.03 7.41 0.45
N TYR A 455 20.96 6.61 0.53
CA TYR A 455 19.58 7.08 0.34
C TYR A 455 18.69 6.75 1.54
N ILE A 456 18.95 5.64 2.23
CA ILE A 456 18.15 5.13 3.34
C ILE A 456 18.90 5.38 4.64
N ALA A 457 18.24 6.05 5.59
CA ALA A 457 18.80 6.32 6.91
C ALA A 457 19.05 5.00 7.69
N ALA A 458 20.10 4.98 8.51
CA ALA A 458 20.55 3.75 9.18
C ALA A 458 19.53 3.13 10.17
N ASP A 459 18.61 3.93 10.69
CA ASP A 459 17.49 3.53 11.55
C ASP A 459 16.27 3.00 10.75
N ARG A 460 16.24 3.23 9.43
CA ARG A 460 15.21 2.73 8.52
C ARG A 460 15.69 1.54 7.69
N LEU A 461 17.02 1.40 7.49
CA LEU A 461 17.60 0.34 6.69
C LEU A 461 17.58 -1.01 7.43
N VAL A 462 16.89 -1.99 6.86
CA VAL A 462 16.96 -3.40 7.24
C VAL A 462 17.68 -4.15 6.13
N VAL A 463 18.65 -5.00 6.48
CA VAL A 463 19.35 -5.82 5.49
C VAL A 463 18.92 -7.28 5.58
N GLY A 464 18.37 -7.79 4.49
CA GLY A 464 17.97 -9.17 4.32
C GLY A 464 19.16 -10.12 4.24
N MET A 465 19.07 -11.28 4.89
CA MET A 465 20.08 -12.34 4.90
C MET A 465 19.45 -13.69 4.55
N PRO A 466 20.09 -14.52 3.72
CA PRO A 466 19.58 -15.83 3.38
C PRO A 466 20.00 -16.86 4.43
N ALA A 467 19.10 -17.77 4.82
CA ALA A 467 19.39 -18.93 5.67
C ALA A 467 19.15 -20.28 4.96
N TYR A 468 18.93 -20.25 3.64
CA TYR A 468 18.62 -21.38 2.77
C TYR A 468 19.79 -21.70 1.83
N GLY A 469 19.55 -22.60 0.88
CA GLY A 469 20.47 -22.91 -0.19
C GLY A 469 19.81 -23.21 -1.53
N TYR A 470 20.65 -23.38 -2.54
CA TYR A 470 20.28 -23.74 -3.90
C TYR A 470 21.01 -25.00 -4.36
N TYR A 471 20.41 -25.67 -5.34
CA TYR A 471 21.13 -26.57 -6.23
C TYR A 471 20.64 -26.48 -7.67
N GLY A 472 21.52 -26.78 -8.62
CA GLY A 472 21.21 -26.77 -10.05
C GLY A 472 22.41 -27.15 -10.91
N THR A 473 22.18 -27.46 -12.19
CA THR A 473 23.27 -27.72 -13.14
C THR A 473 24.19 -26.51 -13.21
N VAL A 474 25.51 -26.71 -13.05
CA VAL A 474 26.51 -25.63 -13.05
C VAL A 474 26.29 -24.67 -14.24
N GLY A 475 26.22 -23.36 -13.96
CA GLY A 475 25.99 -22.30 -14.95
C GLY A 475 24.53 -22.14 -15.42
N SER A 476 23.60 -22.96 -14.95
CA SER A 476 22.16 -22.82 -15.22
C SER A 476 21.53 -21.74 -14.35
N TYR A 477 20.55 -21.02 -14.89
CA TYR A 477 19.66 -20.11 -14.16
C TYR A 477 18.40 -20.81 -13.63
N ASN A 478 18.20 -22.09 -13.99
CA ASN A 478 17.14 -22.91 -13.43
C ASN A 478 17.67 -23.61 -12.16
N LEU A 479 17.38 -23.00 -11.02
CA LEU A 479 17.83 -23.41 -9.69
C LEU A 479 16.66 -23.89 -8.85
N THR A 480 16.90 -24.86 -7.96
CA THR A 480 15.94 -25.23 -6.92
C THR A 480 16.38 -24.63 -5.59
N VAL A 481 15.52 -23.81 -4.99
CA VAL A 481 15.69 -23.27 -3.62
C VAL A 481 15.13 -24.24 -2.60
N THR A 482 15.85 -24.47 -1.50
CA THR A 482 15.36 -25.30 -0.39
C THR A 482 16.16 -25.05 0.88
N THR A 483 15.81 -25.73 1.99
CA THR A 483 16.51 -25.54 3.26
C THR A 483 17.96 -26.01 3.19
N SER A 484 18.83 -25.41 3.99
CA SER A 484 20.25 -25.79 4.06
C SER A 484 20.46 -27.28 4.35
N GLU A 485 19.62 -27.86 5.22
CA GLU A 485 19.65 -29.29 5.54
C GLU A 485 19.37 -30.17 4.31
N LEU A 486 18.37 -29.79 3.51
CA LEU A 486 18.01 -30.53 2.30
C LEU A 486 19.09 -30.43 1.22
N VAL A 487 19.73 -29.25 1.06
CA VAL A 487 20.87 -29.11 0.16
C VAL A 487 22.05 -29.98 0.61
N ALA A 488 22.38 -29.96 1.91
CA ALA A 488 23.45 -30.77 2.48
C ALA A 488 23.21 -32.28 2.27
N ALA A 489 21.97 -32.74 2.44
CA ALA A 489 21.58 -34.13 2.24
C ALA A 489 21.71 -34.59 0.78
N LYS A 490 21.51 -33.71 -0.21
CA LYS A 490 21.55 -34.06 -1.65
C LYS A 490 22.95 -34.38 -2.16
N ALA A 491 23.97 -33.66 -1.71
CA ALA A 491 25.36 -33.87 -2.14
C ALA A 491 26.18 -34.73 -1.16
N GLY A 492 25.64 -34.98 0.05
CA GLY A 492 26.36 -35.55 1.17
C GLY A 492 27.23 -34.51 1.87
N ALA A 493 27.07 -34.34 3.18
CA ALA A 493 27.69 -33.26 3.95
C ALA A 493 29.23 -33.20 3.83
N ALA A 494 29.90 -34.34 3.63
CA ALA A 494 31.35 -34.41 3.48
C ALA A 494 31.89 -33.84 2.14
N SER A 495 31.01 -33.58 1.17
CA SER A 495 31.39 -33.10 -0.16
C SER A 495 31.56 -31.57 -0.24
N PHE A 496 31.21 -30.84 0.83
CA PHE A 496 31.19 -29.39 0.83
C PHE A 496 32.52 -28.78 1.28
N THR A 497 32.91 -27.70 0.62
CA THR A 497 34.03 -26.85 1.00
C THR A 497 33.53 -25.45 1.30
N ARG A 498 34.17 -24.77 2.26
CA ARG A 498 33.79 -23.41 2.61
C ARG A 498 34.44 -22.44 1.63
N ASP A 499 33.61 -21.65 0.95
CA ASP A 499 34.09 -20.59 0.09
C ASP A 499 34.60 -19.40 0.91
N ALA A 500 35.77 -18.89 0.58
CA ALA A 500 36.41 -17.83 1.35
C ALA A 500 35.78 -16.45 1.11
N GLN A 501 35.09 -16.25 -0.03
CA GLN A 501 34.53 -14.96 -0.42
C GLN A 501 33.11 -14.73 0.12
N SER A 502 32.40 -15.79 0.47
CA SER A 502 31.02 -15.76 0.96
C SER A 502 30.83 -16.46 2.30
N ALA A 503 31.83 -17.21 2.76
CA ALA A 503 31.77 -18.16 3.86
C ALA A 503 30.77 -19.31 3.68
N GLU A 504 30.14 -19.44 2.52
CA GLU A 504 29.12 -20.44 2.25
C GLU A 504 29.71 -21.82 2.01
N LEU A 505 28.91 -22.86 2.23
CA LEU A 505 29.30 -24.23 1.91
C LEU A 505 28.90 -24.54 0.47
N MET A 506 29.89 -24.86 -0.35
CA MET A 506 29.74 -25.12 -1.78
C MET A 506 30.26 -26.51 -2.14
N ALA A 507 29.53 -27.23 -3.00
CA ALA A 507 29.94 -28.51 -3.57
C ALA A 507 29.53 -28.59 -5.05
N VAL A 508 30.28 -29.36 -5.83
CA VAL A 508 29.89 -29.76 -7.18
C VAL A 508 29.98 -31.28 -7.28
N ALA A 509 28.87 -31.92 -7.65
CA ALA A 509 28.80 -33.36 -7.86
C ALA A 509 28.02 -33.67 -9.13
N ASN A 510 28.62 -34.45 -10.03
CA ASN A 510 28.00 -34.88 -11.30
C ASN A 510 27.45 -33.72 -12.15
N GLY A 511 28.16 -32.58 -12.20
CA GLY A 511 27.74 -31.40 -12.96
C GLY A 511 26.64 -30.55 -12.29
N VAL A 512 26.23 -30.88 -11.07
CA VAL A 512 25.28 -30.12 -10.26
C VAL A 512 26.03 -29.36 -9.17
N ALA A 513 25.82 -28.05 -9.07
CA ALA A 513 26.26 -27.22 -7.97
C ALA A 513 25.26 -27.26 -6.83
N TYR A 514 25.78 -27.23 -5.60
CA TYR A 514 25.04 -27.18 -4.35
C TYR A 514 25.67 -26.09 -3.48
N VAL A 515 24.87 -25.17 -2.97
CA VAL A 515 25.35 -24.04 -2.17
C VAL A 515 24.36 -23.78 -1.05
N TYR A 516 24.81 -23.65 0.19
CA TYR A 516 23.94 -23.31 1.31
C TYR A 516 24.64 -22.52 2.42
N GLN A 517 23.82 -21.91 3.27
CA GLN A 517 24.23 -21.16 4.45
C GLN A 517 24.21 -22.04 5.70
N ASP A 518 25.23 -21.92 6.54
CA ASP A 518 25.26 -22.52 7.87
C ASP A 518 25.44 -21.45 8.95
N GLY A 519 25.45 -21.84 10.23
CA GLY A 519 25.63 -20.88 11.32
C GLY A 519 26.93 -20.06 11.22
N VAL A 520 27.99 -20.65 10.63
CA VAL A 520 29.26 -19.94 10.43
C VAL A 520 29.12 -18.86 9.36
N SER A 521 28.52 -19.17 8.20
CA SER A 521 28.34 -18.19 7.13
C SER A 521 27.39 -17.06 7.55
N LEU A 522 26.32 -17.39 8.29
CA LEU A 522 25.40 -16.38 8.84
C LEU A 522 26.09 -15.47 9.86
N ARG A 523 26.89 -15.99 10.79
CA ARG A 523 27.64 -15.15 11.74
C ARG A 523 28.63 -14.23 11.05
N GLN A 524 29.33 -14.70 10.02
CA GLN A 524 30.28 -13.85 9.27
C GLN A 524 29.56 -12.75 8.50
N LYS A 525 28.42 -13.06 7.86
CA LYS A 525 27.58 -12.07 7.20
C LYS A 525 27.02 -11.04 8.19
N ARG A 526 26.53 -11.48 9.35
CA ARG A 526 26.10 -10.57 10.42
C ARG A 526 27.24 -9.64 10.85
N ALA A 527 28.43 -10.18 11.11
CA ALA A 527 29.60 -9.39 11.51
C ALA A 527 30.00 -8.36 10.43
N LEU A 528 29.89 -8.72 9.15
CA LEU A 528 30.08 -7.79 8.03
C LEU A 528 29.06 -6.64 8.11
N LEU A 529 27.77 -6.95 8.26
CA LEU A 529 26.71 -5.93 8.34
C LEU A 529 26.87 -5.01 9.56
N GLU A 530 27.20 -5.57 10.73
CA GLU A 530 27.52 -4.81 11.94
C GLU A 530 28.74 -3.89 11.70
N SER A 531 29.78 -4.36 11.00
CA SER A 531 30.95 -3.54 10.66
C SER A 531 30.64 -2.38 9.70
N LEU A 532 29.59 -2.51 8.90
CA LEU A 532 29.07 -1.46 8.01
C LEU A 532 28.10 -0.50 8.73
N GLY A 533 27.86 -0.70 10.03
CA GLY A 533 26.97 0.16 10.83
C GLY A 533 25.49 -0.11 10.61
N VAL A 534 25.11 -1.27 10.07
CA VAL A 534 23.71 -1.69 9.94
C VAL A 534 23.12 -1.92 11.33
N LYS A 535 21.91 -1.39 11.54
CA LYS A 535 21.20 -1.49 12.83
C LYS A 535 20.09 -2.54 12.85
N HIS A 536 19.61 -2.96 11.68
CA HIS A 536 18.52 -3.92 11.55
C HIS A 536 18.87 -4.97 10.50
N ILE A 537 18.73 -6.25 10.84
CA ILE A 537 18.88 -7.37 9.91
C ILE A 537 17.62 -8.21 9.89
N SER A 538 17.32 -8.84 8.76
CA SER A 538 16.20 -9.75 8.63
C SER A 538 16.62 -11.06 7.97
N VAL A 539 16.26 -12.20 8.55
CA VAL A 539 16.66 -13.52 8.03
C VAL A 539 15.50 -14.21 7.31
N TRP A 540 15.69 -14.52 6.03
CA TRP A 540 14.78 -15.34 5.23
C TRP A 540 15.23 -16.80 5.23
N ALA A 541 14.47 -17.75 5.76
CA ALA A 541 13.29 -17.60 6.62
C ALA A 541 13.31 -18.66 7.72
N LEU A 542 12.52 -18.48 8.79
CA LEU A 542 12.40 -19.47 9.86
C LEU A 542 11.74 -20.76 9.38
N GLY A 543 12.01 -21.87 10.09
CA GLY A 543 11.39 -23.17 9.84
C GLY A 543 12.26 -24.13 9.03
N GLY A 544 13.25 -24.72 9.70
CA GLY A 544 14.18 -25.68 9.10
C GLY A 544 15.47 -25.08 8.53
N ASN A 545 15.62 -23.76 8.62
CA ASN A 545 16.87 -23.06 8.29
C ASN A 545 17.63 -22.66 9.57
N VAL A 546 18.95 -22.53 9.42
CA VAL A 546 19.87 -22.19 10.51
C VAL A 546 19.71 -20.74 10.98
N TRP A 547 20.03 -20.49 12.25
CA TRP A 547 20.19 -19.16 12.84
C TRP A 547 21.66 -18.91 13.17
N PHE A 548 22.06 -17.65 13.37
CA PHE A 548 23.45 -17.26 13.65
C PHE A 548 23.87 -17.38 15.12
N GLU A 549 23.37 -18.38 15.86
CA GLU A 549 23.72 -18.60 17.29
C GLU A 549 25.22 -18.54 17.60
#